data_AF-A0A9Q1RQX4-F1
#
_entry.id   AF-A0A9Q1RQX4-F1
#
_cell.length_a   1.000
_cell.length_b   1.000
_cell.length_c   1.000
_cell.angle_alpha   90.00
_cell.angle_beta   90.00
_cell.angle_gamma   90.00
#
_symmetry.space_group_name_H-M   'P 1'
#
loop_
_entity.id
_entity.type
_entity.pdbx_description
1 polymer ?
#
loop_
_entity_poly.entity_id
_entity_poly.type
_entity_poly.pdbx_seq_one_letter_code
_entity_poly.pdbx_strand_id
1 'polypeptide(L)'
;MELKNSIFFLLLLLVPHFHGGITTAVAARNQDSSESWGYVEVRPRSIRSWNWWEGLKTFLNMERKPIYCGGDQGTKAFTKSYKNLHFYWILGAGHFVPVDQPCVALDMVAIITQSPAVSK
;
A
#
# COMPACT_ATOMS: atom_id res chain seq x y z
N MET A 1 17.02 58.40 -3.71
CA MET A 1 16.10 57.35 -4.17
C MET A 1 16.85 56.01 -4.14
N GLU A 2 17.18 55.44 -2.98
CA GLU A 2 18.01 54.21 -2.96
C GLU A 2 17.64 53.19 -1.86
N LEU A 3 16.72 53.52 -0.92
CA LEU A 3 16.34 52.60 0.15
C LEU A 3 14.97 51.92 -0.05
N LYS A 4 14.07 52.51 -0.85
CA LYS A 4 12.74 51.94 -1.13
C LYS A 4 12.78 50.75 -2.11
N ASN A 5 13.76 50.71 -3.01
CA ASN A 5 13.87 49.63 -3.99
C ASN A 5 14.47 48.34 -3.41
N SER A 6 15.21 48.41 -2.30
CA SER A 6 15.83 47.23 -1.68
C SER A 6 14.82 46.37 -0.90
N ILE A 7 13.83 46.98 -0.26
CA ILE A 7 12.79 46.27 0.51
C ILE A 7 11.82 45.51 -0.41
N PHE A 8 11.57 46.03 -1.62
CA PHE A 8 10.72 45.37 -2.60
C PHE A 8 11.30 44.03 -3.08
N PHE A 9 12.63 43.93 -3.18
CA PHE A 9 13.32 42.68 -3.52
C PHE A 9 13.37 41.68 -2.36
N LEU A 10 13.38 42.15 -1.11
CA LEU A 10 13.39 41.28 0.09
C LEU A 10 12.02 40.62 0.37
N LEU A 11 10.91 41.25 -0.01
CA LEU A 11 9.56 40.70 0.15
C LEU A 11 9.22 39.58 -0.86
N LEU A 12 9.96 39.48 -1.97
CA LEU A 12 9.80 38.43 -2.98
C LEU A 12 10.41 37.07 -2.57
N LEU A 13 11.21 37.03 -1.50
CA LEU A 13 11.85 35.80 -1.01
C LEU A 13 11.02 35.02 0.02
N LEU A 14 9.87 35.56 0.46
CA LEU A 14 9.03 34.92 1.50
C LEU A 14 7.72 34.31 0.96
N VAL A 15 7.48 34.34 -0.34
CA VAL A 15 6.33 33.65 -0.92
C VAL A 15 6.80 32.28 -1.42
N PRO A 16 6.53 31.17 -0.72
CA PRO A 16 6.69 29.87 -1.34
C PRO A 16 5.71 29.82 -2.52
N HIS A 17 6.26 29.86 -3.74
CA HIS A 17 5.54 29.62 -4.98
C HIS A 17 5.09 28.15 -5.01
N PHE A 18 4.03 27.83 -4.26
CA PHE A 18 3.30 26.58 -4.40
C PHE A 18 2.46 26.65 -5.68
N HIS A 19 3.09 26.51 -6.85
CA HIS A 19 2.41 26.12 -8.08
C HIS A 19 2.25 24.60 -8.11
N GLY A 20 1.56 24.07 -7.11
CA GLY A 20 1.14 22.69 -7.04
C GLY A 20 -0.25 22.69 -6.45
N GLY A 21 -1.26 22.59 -7.32
CA GLY A 21 -2.65 22.48 -6.88
C GLY A 21 -2.79 21.37 -5.84
N ILE A 22 -3.63 21.61 -4.83
CA ILE A 22 -4.08 20.55 -3.92
C ILE A 22 -4.94 19.61 -4.77
N THR A 23 -4.31 18.65 -5.44
CA THR A 23 -5.01 17.48 -5.94
C THR A 23 -5.27 16.62 -4.73
N THR A 24 -6.51 16.64 -4.24
CA THR A 24 -7.02 15.52 -3.47
C THR A 24 -6.81 14.27 -4.30
N ALA A 25 -5.84 13.47 -3.88
CA ALA A 25 -5.54 12.16 -4.40
C ALA A 25 -6.73 11.23 -4.13
N VAL A 26 -7.76 11.29 -4.98
CA VAL A 26 -8.78 10.26 -5.01
C VAL A 26 -8.11 9.03 -5.61
N ALA A 27 -7.91 7.99 -4.78
CA ALA A 27 -7.50 6.69 -5.28
C ALA A 27 -8.59 6.19 -6.25
N ALA A 28 -8.32 6.29 -7.54
CA ALA A 28 -9.16 5.68 -8.56
C ALA A 28 -8.98 4.16 -8.45
N ARG A 29 -10.02 3.48 -7.95
CA ARG A 29 -10.10 2.03 -7.83
C ARG A 29 -10.39 1.45 -9.23
N ASN A 30 -9.48 0.62 -9.76
CA ASN A 30 -9.75 -0.10 -11.00
C ASN A 30 -10.79 -1.21 -10.77
N GLN A 31 -11.50 -1.61 -11.82
CA GLN A 31 -12.52 -2.69 -11.75
C GLN A 31 -11.95 -4.04 -11.31
N ASP A 32 -10.64 -4.25 -11.47
CA ASP A 32 -9.90 -5.42 -11.00
C ASP A 32 -9.40 -5.28 -9.55
N SER A 33 -9.85 -4.26 -8.81
CA SER A 33 -9.43 -3.92 -7.45
C SER A 33 -7.94 -3.64 -7.27
N SER A 34 -7.19 -3.42 -8.35
CA SER A 34 -5.85 -2.85 -8.27
C SER A 34 -5.95 -1.35 -8.03
N GLU A 35 -5.32 -0.85 -6.96
CA GLU A 35 -5.15 0.58 -6.76
C GLU A 35 -3.95 1.07 -7.58
N SER A 36 -4.07 2.24 -8.21
CA SER A 36 -3.01 2.85 -9.05
C SER A 36 -1.81 3.39 -8.26
N TRP A 37 -1.85 3.30 -6.93
CA TRP A 37 -0.76 3.73 -6.05
C TRP A 37 0.38 2.71 -6.06
N GLY A 38 1.30 2.88 -7.01
CA GLY A 38 2.74 2.71 -6.80
C GLY A 38 3.32 1.33 -6.45
N TYR A 39 2.54 0.23 -6.41
CA TYR A 39 3.13 -1.10 -6.28
C TYR A 39 3.75 -1.53 -7.62
N VAL A 40 5.00 -1.14 -7.84
CA VAL A 40 5.83 -1.79 -8.85
C VAL A 40 6.06 -3.21 -8.34
N GLU A 41 5.42 -4.18 -8.98
CA GLU A 41 5.88 -5.56 -8.84
C GLU A 41 7.36 -5.57 -9.23
N VAL A 42 8.24 -5.65 -8.24
CA VAL A 42 9.69 -5.69 -8.47
C VAL A 42 9.99 -7.08 -9.03
N ARG A 43 9.71 -7.26 -10.32
CA ARG A 43 10.15 -8.40 -11.12
C ARG A 43 11.65 -8.20 -11.33
N PRO A 44 12.53 -9.00 -10.70
CA PRO A 44 13.95 -8.90 -11.00
C PRO A 44 14.11 -9.27 -12.48
N ARG A 45 14.47 -8.29 -13.32
CA ARG A 45 14.72 -8.49 -14.76
C ARG A 45 16.04 -9.22 -15.04
N SER A 46 16.69 -9.77 -14.00
CA SER A 46 17.78 -10.74 -14.09
C SER A 46 17.24 -12.16 -13.86
N ILE A 47 16.44 -12.60 -14.82
CA ILE A 47 16.04 -14.00 -14.96
C ILE A 47 17.29 -14.82 -15.31
N ARG A 48 17.96 -15.33 -14.29
CA ARG A 48 18.76 -16.57 -14.39
C ARG A 48 18.80 -17.42 -13.11
N SER A 49 18.33 -16.96 -11.95
CA SER A 49 18.47 -17.79 -10.74
C SER A 49 17.43 -17.54 -9.64
N TRP A 50 16.15 -17.44 -10.00
CA TRP A 50 15.03 -17.67 -9.06
C TRP A 50 14.38 -19.04 -9.30
N ASN A 51 15.13 -19.99 -9.88
CA ASN A 51 14.69 -21.39 -10.03
C ASN A 51 14.83 -22.20 -8.73
N TRP A 52 15.15 -21.54 -7.61
CA TRP A 52 15.42 -22.17 -6.32
C TRP A 52 14.15 -22.38 -5.50
N TRP A 53 13.10 -21.61 -5.76
CA TRP A 53 11.82 -21.81 -5.12
C TRP A 53 10.88 -22.55 -6.09
N GLU A 54 10.79 -23.87 -5.91
CA GLU A 54 9.97 -24.75 -6.76
C GLU A 54 8.51 -24.29 -6.90
N GLY A 55 8.02 -23.53 -5.92
CA GLY A 55 6.66 -23.00 -5.88
C GLY A 55 6.41 -21.70 -6.64
N LEU A 56 7.43 -21.05 -7.19
CA LEU A 56 7.31 -19.66 -7.65
C LEU A 56 6.26 -19.48 -8.74
N LYS A 57 6.27 -20.35 -9.76
CA LYS A 57 5.31 -20.27 -10.87
C LYS A 57 3.87 -20.46 -10.36
N THR A 58 3.65 -21.41 -9.46
CA THR A 58 2.33 -21.66 -8.87
C THR A 58 1.87 -20.48 -8.04
N PHE A 59 2.75 -19.91 -7.20
CA PHE A 59 2.44 -18.73 -6.38
C PHE A 59 2.05 -17.51 -7.22
N LEU A 60 2.78 -17.25 -8.30
CA LEU A 60 2.50 -16.15 -9.19
C LEU A 60 1.14 -16.30 -9.90
N ASN A 61 0.79 -17.51 -10.31
CA ASN A 61 -0.46 -17.81 -11.03
C ASN A 61 -1.69 -17.97 -10.14
N MET A 62 -1.54 -18.09 -8.82
CA MET A 62 -2.71 -18.18 -7.92
C MET A 62 -3.50 -16.88 -7.88
N GLU A 63 -4.81 -16.99 -7.62
CA GLU A 63 -5.67 -15.83 -7.38
C GLU A 63 -5.51 -15.29 -5.96
N ARG A 64 -5.80 -14.00 -5.79
CA ARG A 64 -5.79 -13.33 -4.49
C ARG A 64 -7.15 -13.54 -3.80
N LYS A 65 -7.16 -13.98 -2.54
CA LYS A 65 -8.38 -14.08 -1.74
C LYS A 65 -8.65 -12.77 -0.99
N PRO A 66 -9.84 -12.17 -1.09
CA PRO A 66 -10.17 -10.97 -0.31
C PRO A 66 -10.36 -11.30 1.18
N ILE A 67 -9.96 -10.35 2.03
CA ILE A 67 -10.16 -10.32 3.47
C ILE A 67 -11.09 -9.16 3.78
N TYR A 68 -12.12 -9.46 4.57
CA TYR A 68 -13.11 -8.52 5.08
C TYR A 68 -12.94 -8.40 6.58
N CYS A 69 -13.24 -7.23 7.12
CA CYS A 69 -13.01 -6.93 8.53
C CYS A 69 -14.10 -5.96 9.00
N GLY A 70 -14.89 -6.38 9.99
CA GLY A 70 -16.04 -5.63 10.51
C GLY A 70 -17.30 -5.73 9.64
N GLY A 71 -18.31 -4.90 9.94
CA GLY A 71 -19.58 -4.83 9.19
C GLY A 71 -19.50 -4.05 7.88
N ASP A 72 -18.31 -3.62 7.46
CA ASP A 72 -18.09 -2.91 6.21
C ASP A 72 -18.15 -3.86 5.01
N GLN A 73 -18.83 -3.45 3.94
CA GLN A 73 -18.93 -4.23 2.70
C GLN A 73 -17.68 -4.14 1.80
N GLY A 74 -16.60 -3.53 2.29
CA GLY A 74 -15.37 -3.29 1.54
C GLY A 74 -14.28 -4.31 1.85
N THR A 75 -13.61 -4.81 0.81
CA THR A 75 -12.36 -5.57 0.97
C THR A 75 -11.31 -4.68 1.66
N LYS A 76 -10.74 -5.15 2.77
CA LYS A 76 -9.69 -4.44 3.53
C LYS A 76 -8.29 -4.94 3.19
N ALA A 77 -8.18 -6.20 2.79
CA ALA A 77 -6.91 -6.76 2.35
C ALA A 77 -7.13 -7.89 1.35
N PHE A 78 -6.05 -8.30 0.70
CA PHE A 78 -5.97 -9.51 -0.10
C PHE A 78 -4.88 -10.41 0.45
N THR A 79 -5.04 -11.73 0.30
CA THR A 79 -4.02 -12.70 0.67
C THR A 79 -3.77 -13.73 -0.42
N LYS A 80 -2.53 -14.19 -0.52
CA LYS A 80 -2.12 -15.41 -1.22
C LYS A 80 -1.34 -16.28 -0.26
N SER A 81 -1.68 -17.56 -0.22
CA SER A 81 -0.97 -18.56 0.60
C SER A 81 -0.48 -19.70 -0.28
N TYR A 82 0.79 -20.07 -0.15
CA TYR A 82 1.39 -21.25 -0.78
C TYR A 82 2.38 -21.92 0.15
N LYS A 83 2.11 -23.17 0.53
CA LYS A 83 2.89 -23.90 1.54
C LYS A 83 3.06 -23.03 2.80
N ASN A 84 4.29 -22.72 3.18
CA ASN A 84 4.65 -21.89 4.33
C ASN A 84 4.79 -20.39 4.02
N LEU A 85 4.48 -19.95 2.80
CA LEU A 85 4.48 -18.54 2.42
C LEU A 85 3.06 -17.98 2.44
N HIS A 86 2.82 -17.03 3.34
CA HIS A 86 1.60 -16.23 3.40
C HIS A 86 1.94 -14.79 3.03
N PHE A 87 1.32 -14.27 1.99
CA PHE A 87 1.55 -12.92 1.48
C PHE A 87 0.26 -12.11 1.57
N TYR A 88 0.36 -10.87 2.07
CA TYR A 88 -0.77 -9.99 2.33
C TYR A 88 -0.59 -8.66 1.60
N TRP A 89 -1.67 -8.17 1.01
CA TRP A 89 -1.79 -6.81 0.49
C TRP A 89 -2.86 -6.10 1.31
N ILE A 90 -2.43 -5.24 2.21
CA ILE A 90 -3.32 -4.59 3.18
C ILE A 90 -3.62 -3.18 2.65
N LEU A 91 -4.88 -2.93 2.32
CA LEU A 91 -5.31 -1.68 1.69
C LEU A 91 -5.40 -0.56 2.73
N GLY A 92 -4.98 0.65 2.36
CA GLY A 92 -4.98 1.79 3.26
C GLY A 92 -4.02 1.67 4.45
N ALA A 93 -3.05 0.76 4.41
CA ALA A 93 -1.98 0.66 5.39
C ALA A 93 -0.66 1.22 4.83
N GLY A 94 0.08 1.94 5.67
CA GLY A 94 1.43 2.40 5.41
C GLY A 94 2.48 1.47 6.01
N HIS A 95 3.58 2.06 6.50
CA HIS A 95 4.68 1.32 7.12
C HIS A 95 4.26 0.59 8.40
N PHE A 96 3.25 1.10 9.13
CA PHE A 96 2.82 0.55 10.41
C PHE A 96 1.40 -0.04 10.30
N VAL A 97 1.34 -1.23 9.70
CA VAL A 97 0.09 -1.98 9.48
C VAL A 97 -0.82 -2.06 10.73
N PRO A 98 -0.35 -2.38 11.95
CA PRO A 98 -1.23 -2.49 13.11
C PRO A 98 -1.87 -1.15 13.54
N VAL A 99 -1.25 -0.02 13.19
CA VAL A 99 -1.78 1.32 13.49
C VAL A 99 -2.85 1.69 12.47
N ASP A 100 -2.61 1.41 11.19
CA ASP A 100 -3.50 1.82 10.10
C ASP A 100 -4.68 0.84 9.89
N GLN A 101 -4.44 -0.46 10.05
CA GLN A 101 -5.43 -1.53 9.80
C GLN A 101 -5.43 -2.57 10.95
N PRO A 102 -5.91 -2.19 12.15
CA PRO A 102 -5.81 -3.03 13.36
C PRO A 102 -6.58 -4.35 13.25
N CYS A 103 -7.77 -4.35 12.62
CA CYS A 103 -8.56 -5.58 12.46
C CYS A 103 -7.82 -6.62 11.59
N VAL A 104 -7.30 -6.19 10.44
CA VAL A 104 -6.56 -7.07 9.52
C VAL A 104 -5.26 -7.54 10.16
N ALA A 105 -4.56 -6.65 10.87
CA ALA A 105 -3.33 -7.00 11.58
C ALA A 105 -3.58 -8.09 12.64
N LEU A 106 -4.67 -7.95 13.40
CA LEU A 106 -5.04 -8.91 14.43
C LEU A 106 -5.47 -10.26 13.84
N ASP A 107 -6.25 -10.25 12.75
CA ASP A 107 -6.62 -11.47 12.02
C ASP A 107 -5.39 -12.18 11.43
N MET A 108 -4.47 -11.41 10.81
CA MET A 108 -3.20 -11.92 10.31
C MET A 108 -2.38 -12.61 11.41
N VAL A 109 -2.22 -11.96 12.56
CA VAL A 109 -1.47 -12.54 13.69
C VAL A 109 -2.20 -13.78 14.22
N ALA A 110 -3.52 -13.75 14.38
CA ALA A 110 -4.30 -14.88 14.85
C ALA A 110 -4.18 -16.11 13.94
N ILE A 111 -4.18 -15.92 12.62
CA ILE A 111 -3.96 -17.00 11.63
C ILE A 111 -2.56 -17.60 11.79
N ILE A 112 -1.53 -16.77 11.96
CA ILE A 112 -0.15 -17.23 12.13
C ILE A 112 0.02 -18.00 13.45
N THR A 113 -0.56 -17.50 14.55
CA THR A 113 -0.45 -18.10 15.88
C THR A 113 -1.48 -19.20 16.13
N GLN A 114 -2.33 -19.52 15.14
CA GLN A 114 -3.43 -20.48 15.25
C GLN A 114 -4.34 -20.18 16.46
N SER A 115 -4.49 -18.90 16.78
CA SER A 115 -5.35 -18.43 17.87
C SER A 115 -6.80 -18.31 17.38
N PRO A 116 -7.80 -18.39 18.28
CA PRO A 116 -9.20 -18.19 17.91
C PRO A 116 -9.36 -16.87 17.13
N ALA A 117 -9.83 -16.97 15.89
CA ALA A 117 -9.90 -15.83 14.97
C ALA A 117 -10.85 -14.74 15.50
N VAL A 118 -10.48 -13.48 15.28
CA VAL A 118 -11.24 -12.32 15.77
C VAL A 118 -12.37 -11.91 14.82
N SER A 119 -12.42 -12.41 13.58
CA SER A 119 -13.44 -11.98 12.62
C SER A 119 -14.66 -12.91 12.58
N LYS A 120 -15.80 -12.40 13.05
CA LYS A 120 -17.11 -12.64 12.43
C LYS A 120 -17.50 -11.40 11.64
#